data_AF-A0A421J6I1-F1
#
_entry.id   AF-A0A421J6I1-F1
#
_cell.length_a   1.000
_cell.length_b   1.000
_cell.length_c   1.000
_cell.angle_alpha   90.00
_cell.angle_beta   90.00
_cell.angle_gamma   90.00
#
_symmetry.space_group_name_H-M   'P 1'
#
loop_
_entity.id
_entity.type
_entity.pdbx_description
1 polymer ?
#
loop_
_entity_poly.entity_id
_entity_poly.type
_entity_poly.pdbx_seq_one_letter_code
_entity_poly.pdbx_strand_id
1 'polypeptide(L)'
;MEPTADEVYERRLKKDIEKMEAFLAQAETAEALLQRRVQQTSVDPKIDTIALHHTASKLSYIPEKGDVLGMATASVKTQELVDESRDAYVHLKAFAKDRHEISETYRQLLEDYGEVAQAIENEMKNERVQDAEEEPSLDFKHQLDILDRKLVGASEHEQTLSKHLKRLIVTSLMIEGWDRDSTEFKEGSSMCMQLVQQLVQAAVDSQITEQPQWVNVRPDAVLQKFITQLMLGDMIYVEEVNEVQRLRLREYGL
;
A
#
# COMPACT_ATOMS: atom_id res chain seq x y z
N MET A 1 -6.97 -64.72 -15.37
CA MET A 1 -6.05 -63.65 -14.94
C MET A 1 -6.59 -63.09 -13.65
N GLU A 2 -5.80 -63.09 -12.59
CA GLU A 2 -6.20 -62.47 -11.31
C GLU A 2 -6.18 -60.94 -11.47
N PRO A 3 -7.17 -60.22 -10.89
CA PRO A 3 -7.20 -58.76 -10.98
C PRO A 3 -5.99 -58.16 -10.24
N THR A 4 -5.40 -57.13 -10.83
CA THR A 4 -4.28 -56.40 -10.21
C THR A 4 -4.75 -55.66 -8.95
N ALA A 5 -3.81 -55.37 -8.03
CA ALA A 5 -4.13 -54.65 -6.80
C ALA A 5 -4.76 -53.27 -7.08
N ASP A 6 -4.33 -52.61 -8.15
CA ASP A 6 -4.84 -51.31 -8.59
C ASP A 6 -6.26 -51.41 -9.12
N GLU A 7 -6.58 -52.44 -9.93
CA GLU A 7 -7.95 -52.70 -10.38
C GLU A 7 -8.91 -53.00 -9.23
N VAL A 8 -8.44 -53.71 -8.20
CA VAL A 8 -9.24 -53.99 -7.00
C VAL A 8 -9.48 -52.71 -6.20
N TYR A 9 -8.47 -51.85 -6.08
CA TYR A 9 -8.58 -50.54 -5.44
C TYR A 9 -9.55 -49.64 -6.18
N GLU A 10 -9.43 -49.53 -7.50
CA GLU A 10 -10.30 -48.69 -8.34
C GLU A 10 -11.77 -49.11 -8.25
N ARG A 11 -12.05 -50.42 -8.29
CA ARG A 11 -13.42 -50.93 -8.12
C ARG A 11 -13.99 -50.65 -6.74
N ARG A 12 -13.17 -50.68 -5.68
CA ARG A 12 -13.60 -50.34 -4.31
C ARG A 12 -13.90 -48.85 -4.20
N LEU A 13 -12.98 -48.01 -4.67
CA LEU A 13 -13.15 -46.55 -4.67
C LEU A 13 -14.43 -46.15 -5.43
N LYS A 14 -14.67 -46.73 -6.61
CA LYS A 14 -15.89 -46.47 -7.38
C LYS A 14 -17.15 -46.83 -6.61
N LYS A 15 -17.16 -47.98 -5.93
CA LYS A 15 -18.30 -48.40 -5.10
C LYS A 15 -18.51 -47.50 -3.89
N ASP A 16 -17.43 -47.02 -3.27
CA ASP A 16 -17.51 -46.08 -2.15
C ASP A 16 -18.05 -44.72 -2.62
N ILE A 17 -17.64 -44.24 -3.80
CA ILE A 17 -18.19 -43.02 -4.43
C ILE A 17 -19.69 -43.19 -4.70
N GLU A 18 -20.11 -44.25 -5.38
CA GLU A 18 -21.54 -44.50 -5.68
C GLU A 18 -22.39 -44.57 -4.39
N LYS A 19 -21.84 -45.16 -3.32
CA LYS A 19 -22.50 -45.22 -2.01
C LYS A 19 -22.62 -43.83 -1.36
N MET A 20 -21.57 -43.02 -1.44
CA MET A 20 -21.58 -41.65 -0.91
C MET A 20 -22.51 -40.73 -1.69
N GLU A 21 -22.58 -40.86 -3.02
CA GLU A 21 -23.54 -40.15 -3.87
C GLU A 21 -24.98 -40.50 -3.48
N ALA A 22 -25.27 -41.77 -3.21
CA ALA A 22 -26.59 -42.19 -2.75
C ALA A 22 -26.93 -41.61 -1.36
N PHE A 23 -25.97 -41.56 -0.43
CA PHE A 23 -26.17 -40.92 0.88
C PHE A 23 -26.39 -39.41 0.77
N LEU A 24 -25.65 -38.73 -0.11
CA LEU A 24 -25.84 -37.31 -0.42
C LEU A 24 -27.25 -37.05 -0.96
N ALA A 25 -27.69 -37.81 -1.95
CA ALA A 25 -29.03 -37.67 -2.52
C ALA A 25 -30.13 -37.88 -1.46
N GLN A 26 -29.95 -38.87 -0.56
CA GLN A 26 -30.88 -39.08 0.56
C GLN A 26 -30.87 -37.92 1.55
N ALA A 27 -29.70 -37.38 1.89
CA ALA A 27 -29.55 -36.25 2.79
C ALA A 27 -30.19 -34.98 2.22
N GLU A 28 -29.96 -34.67 0.95
CA GLU A 28 -30.57 -33.52 0.25
C GLU A 28 -32.10 -33.65 0.20
N THR A 29 -32.61 -34.86 -0.06
CA THR A 29 -34.06 -35.11 -0.08
C THR A 29 -34.66 -34.94 1.31
N ALA A 30 -33.98 -35.43 2.36
CA ALA A 30 -34.41 -35.27 3.74
C ALA A 30 -34.38 -33.81 4.18
N GLU A 31 -33.34 -33.06 3.80
CA GLU A 31 -33.21 -31.63 4.06
C GLU A 31 -34.37 -30.85 3.41
N ALA A 32 -34.66 -31.10 2.13
CA ALA A 32 -35.76 -30.44 1.43
C ALA A 32 -37.12 -30.69 2.10
N LEU A 33 -37.37 -31.92 2.57
CA LEU A 33 -38.60 -32.27 3.31
C LEU A 33 -38.67 -31.58 4.67
N LEU A 34 -37.54 -31.47 5.39
CA LEU A 34 -37.46 -30.79 6.68
C LEU A 34 -37.62 -29.28 6.54
N GLN A 35 -36.94 -28.65 5.58
CA GLN A 35 -37.08 -27.22 5.29
C GLN A 35 -38.53 -26.85 4.95
N ARG A 36 -39.23 -27.69 4.17
CA ARG A 36 -40.65 -27.50 3.85
C ARG A 36 -41.54 -27.54 5.09
N ARG A 37 -41.22 -28.38 6.10
CA ARG A 37 -41.95 -28.41 7.39
C ARG A 37 -41.60 -27.24 8.30
N VAL A 38 -40.34 -26.81 8.31
CA VAL A 38 -39.87 -25.67 9.10
C VAL A 38 -40.50 -24.36 8.59
N GLN A 39 -40.68 -24.19 7.28
CA GLN A 39 -41.41 -23.04 6.72
C GLN A 39 -42.88 -22.97 7.16
N GLN A 40 -43.46 -24.08 7.61
CA GLN A 40 -44.84 -24.16 8.10
C GLN A 40 -44.95 -23.98 9.63
N THR A 41 -43.83 -23.90 10.35
CA THR A 41 -43.80 -23.92 11.83
C THR A 41 -42.79 -22.89 12.36
N SER A 42 -43.19 -21.93 13.19
CA SER A 42 -42.23 -21.00 13.80
C SER A 42 -41.37 -21.73 14.84
N VAL A 43 -40.09 -21.93 14.56
CA VAL A 43 -39.13 -22.55 15.49
C VAL A 43 -38.57 -21.48 16.43
N ASP A 44 -38.52 -21.77 17.73
CA ASP A 44 -37.91 -20.89 18.74
C ASP A 44 -36.38 -20.83 18.54
N PRO A 45 -35.78 -19.64 18.38
CA PRO A 45 -34.33 -19.49 18.16
C PRO A 45 -33.46 -20.10 19.26
N LYS A 46 -33.95 -20.21 20.50
CA LYS A 46 -33.20 -20.85 21.59
C LYS A 46 -33.06 -22.36 21.38
N ILE A 47 -34.07 -23.00 20.81
CA ILE A 47 -34.04 -24.44 20.51
C ILE A 47 -33.07 -24.69 19.36
N ASP A 48 -33.05 -23.82 18.35
CA ASP A 48 -32.13 -23.91 17.21
C ASP A 48 -30.66 -23.78 17.66
N THR A 49 -30.38 -22.83 18.56
CA THR A 49 -29.01 -22.62 19.09
C THR A 49 -28.52 -23.85 19.88
N ILE A 50 -29.40 -24.48 20.67
CA ILE A 50 -29.07 -25.70 21.43
C ILE A 50 -28.87 -26.89 20.47
N ALA A 51 -29.71 -27.00 19.44
CA ALA A 51 -29.59 -28.05 18.43
C ALA A 51 -28.27 -27.93 17.66
N LEU A 52 -27.89 -26.73 17.23
CA LEU A 52 -26.61 -26.47 16.54
C LEU A 52 -25.40 -26.83 17.41
N HIS A 53 -25.41 -26.48 18.69
CA HIS A 53 -24.33 -26.85 19.59
C HIS A 53 -24.23 -28.38 19.74
N HIS A 54 -25.37 -29.07 19.84
CA HIS A 54 -25.41 -30.51 19.96
C HIS A 54 -25.01 -31.23 18.64
N THR A 55 -25.35 -30.70 17.46
CA THR A 55 -24.92 -31.27 16.17
C THR A 55 -23.43 -31.04 15.94
N ALA A 56 -22.89 -29.85 16.26
CA ALA A 56 -21.46 -29.56 16.16
C ALA A 56 -20.59 -30.47 17.05
N SER A 57 -21.16 -31.00 18.13
CA SER A 57 -20.46 -31.94 19.03
C SER A 57 -20.38 -33.39 18.50
N LYS A 58 -21.05 -33.71 17.38
CA LYS A 58 -21.12 -35.06 16.83
C LYS A 58 -20.56 -35.13 15.42
N LEU A 59 -19.91 -36.24 15.10
CA LEU A 59 -19.46 -36.54 13.74
C LEU A 59 -20.64 -37.02 12.89
N SER A 60 -20.88 -36.33 11.77
CA SER A 60 -21.99 -36.63 10.86
C SER A 60 -21.76 -37.87 9.99
N TYR A 61 -20.49 -38.24 9.77
CA TYR A 61 -20.11 -39.39 8.98
C TYR A 61 -19.03 -40.20 9.70
N ILE A 62 -19.18 -41.52 9.72
CA ILE A 62 -18.22 -42.46 10.28
C ILE A 62 -17.85 -43.45 9.17
N PRO A 63 -16.59 -43.47 8.71
CA PRO A 63 -16.17 -44.35 7.63
C PRO A 63 -16.19 -45.83 8.07
N GLU A 64 -16.50 -46.71 7.12
CA GLU A 64 -16.50 -48.16 7.35
C GLU A 64 -15.08 -48.76 7.28
N LYS A 65 -14.87 -49.92 7.92
CA LYS A 65 -13.61 -50.67 7.86
C LYS A 65 -13.42 -51.26 6.46
N GLY A 66 -12.88 -50.46 5.54
CA GLY A 66 -12.73 -50.82 4.13
C GLY A 66 -12.94 -49.64 3.18
N ASP A 67 -13.41 -48.51 3.70
CA ASP A 67 -13.52 -47.26 2.98
C ASP A 67 -12.13 -46.73 2.59
N VAL A 68 -11.96 -46.47 1.30
CA VAL A 68 -10.70 -45.95 0.72
C VAL A 68 -10.77 -44.46 0.36
N LEU A 69 -11.91 -43.81 0.60
CA LEU A 69 -12.12 -42.39 0.30
C LEU A 69 -11.16 -41.47 1.06
N GLY A 70 -10.85 -41.78 2.32
CA GLY A 70 -9.90 -41.01 3.12
C GLY A 70 -8.48 -41.04 2.54
N MET A 71 -8.04 -42.20 2.06
CA MET A 71 -6.73 -42.35 1.41
C MET A 71 -6.70 -41.64 0.05
N ALA A 72 -7.76 -41.77 -0.74
CA ALA A 72 -7.88 -41.08 -2.02
C ALA A 72 -7.88 -39.56 -1.85
N THR A 73 -8.64 -39.04 -0.88
CA THR A 73 -8.72 -37.60 -0.59
C THR A 73 -7.39 -37.06 -0.09
N ALA A 74 -6.73 -37.78 0.81
CA ALA A 74 -5.39 -37.41 1.28
C ALA A 74 -4.39 -37.39 0.12
N SER A 75 -4.41 -38.39 -0.76
CA SER A 75 -3.53 -38.45 -1.93
C SER A 75 -3.73 -37.28 -2.89
N VAL A 76 -4.97 -36.91 -3.19
CA VAL A 76 -5.28 -35.77 -4.05
C VAL A 76 -4.81 -34.48 -3.39
N LYS A 77 -5.12 -34.28 -2.10
CA LYS A 77 -4.71 -33.08 -1.37
C LYS A 77 -3.19 -32.96 -1.23
N THR A 78 -2.48 -34.07 -1.02
CA THR A 78 -1.01 -34.02 -0.99
C THR A 78 -0.43 -33.69 -2.35
N GLN A 79 -1.03 -34.19 -3.43
CA GLN A 79 -0.58 -33.88 -4.79
C GLN A 79 -0.81 -32.39 -5.10
N GLU A 80 -1.99 -31.85 -4.79
CA GLU A 80 -2.29 -30.42 -4.94
C GLU A 80 -1.30 -29.55 -4.17
N LEU A 81 -0.99 -29.89 -2.92
CA LEU A 81 -0.02 -29.15 -2.11
C LEU A 81 1.40 -29.21 -2.68
N VAL A 82 1.79 -30.35 -3.26
CA VAL A 82 3.09 -30.49 -3.93
C VAL A 82 3.15 -29.61 -5.18
N ASP A 83 2.08 -29.58 -5.97
CA ASP A 83 2.00 -28.76 -7.18
C ASP A 83 2.00 -27.25 -6.83
N GLU A 84 1.23 -26.84 -5.82
CA GLU A 84 1.26 -25.45 -5.29
C GLU A 84 2.65 -25.06 -4.78
N SER A 85 3.30 -25.95 -4.03
CA SER A 85 4.66 -25.71 -3.51
C SER A 85 5.67 -25.57 -4.65
N ARG A 86 5.54 -26.39 -5.69
CA ARG A 86 6.40 -26.33 -6.88
C ARG A 86 6.23 -25.00 -7.61
N ASP A 87 5.00 -24.56 -7.83
CA ASP A 87 4.73 -23.29 -8.51
C ASP A 87 5.24 -22.11 -7.70
N ALA A 88 4.98 -22.11 -6.38
CA ALA A 88 5.52 -21.10 -5.47
C ALA A 88 7.06 -21.04 -5.54
N TYR A 89 7.73 -22.19 -5.60
CA TYR A 89 9.18 -22.25 -5.72
C TYR A 89 9.69 -21.69 -7.06
N VAL A 90 9.01 -22.00 -8.17
CA VAL A 90 9.36 -21.46 -9.50
C VAL A 90 9.22 -19.94 -9.50
N HIS A 91 8.13 -19.41 -8.95
CA HIS A 91 7.93 -17.97 -8.80
C HIS A 91 9.01 -17.33 -7.92
N LEU A 92 9.30 -17.91 -6.76
CA LEU A 92 10.33 -17.41 -5.85
C LEU A 92 11.71 -17.38 -6.53
N LYS A 93 12.05 -18.41 -7.31
CA LYS A 93 13.32 -18.49 -8.04
C LYS A 93 13.43 -17.41 -9.11
N ALA A 94 12.34 -17.13 -9.83
CA ALA A 94 12.30 -16.03 -10.80
C ALA A 94 12.52 -14.68 -10.11
N PHE A 95 11.76 -14.40 -9.04
CA PHE A 95 11.92 -13.16 -8.25
C PHE A 95 13.33 -13.01 -7.65
N ALA A 96 13.93 -14.11 -7.18
CA ALA A 96 15.28 -14.09 -6.63
C ALA A 96 16.33 -13.76 -7.71
N LYS A 97 16.15 -14.26 -8.92
CA LYS A 97 17.01 -13.94 -10.07
C LYS A 97 16.93 -12.45 -10.40
N ASP A 98 15.72 -11.91 -10.53
CA ASP A 98 15.51 -10.49 -10.84
C ASP A 98 16.10 -9.58 -9.75
N ARG A 99 15.92 -9.94 -8.47
CA ARG A 99 16.55 -9.20 -7.36
C ARG A 99 18.07 -9.27 -7.37
N HIS A 100 18.65 -10.41 -7.75
CA HIS A 100 20.10 -10.55 -7.82
C HIS A 100 20.67 -9.67 -8.94
N GLU A 101 20.04 -9.65 -10.11
CA GLU A 101 20.41 -8.77 -11.22
C GLU A 101 20.31 -7.29 -10.82
N ILE A 102 19.21 -6.89 -10.16
CA ILE A 102 19.03 -5.53 -9.63
C ILE A 102 20.12 -5.19 -8.60
N SER A 103 20.47 -6.12 -7.72
CA SER A 103 21.52 -5.91 -6.71
C SER A 103 22.89 -5.69 -7.34
N GLU A 104 23.24 -6.45 -8.38
CA GLU A 104 24.51 -6.25 -9.10
C GLU A 104 24.52 -4.89 -9.81
N THR A 105 23.40 -4.47 -10.42
CA THR A 105 23.34 -3.13 -11.04
C THR A 105 23.50 -2.00 -10.03
N TYR A 106 22.90 -2.12 -8.84
CA TYR A 106 23.09 -1.11 -7.78
C TYR A 106 24.51 -1.10 -7.21
N ARG A 107 25.17 -2.27 -7.15
CA ARG A 107 26.56 -2.37 -6.71
C ARG A 107 27.49 -1.66 -7.69
N GLN A 108 27.31 -1.88 -9.00
CA GLN A 108 28.06 -1.18 -10.04
C GLN A 108 27.84 0.34 -9.98
N LEU A 109 26.58 0.77 -9.85
CA LEU A 109 26.24 2.18 -9.73
C LEU A 109 26.87 2.85 -8.50
N LEU A 110 26.97 2.13 -7.38
CA LEU A 110 27.67 2.59 -6.18
C LEU A 110 29.17 2.74 -6.40
N GLU A 111 29.80 1.81 -7.13
CA GLU A 111 31.20 1.91 -7.53
C GLU A 111 31.41 3.15 -8.42
N ASP A 112 30.57 3.33 -9.45
CA ASP A 112 30.63 4.49 -10.35
C ASP A 112 30.46 5.83 -9.60
N TYR A 113 29.49 5.93 -8.69
CA TYR A 113 29.32 7.14 -7.88
C TYR A 113 30.49 7.37 -6.92
N GLY A 114 31.12 6.30 -6.42
CA GLY A 114 32.34 6.39 -5.63
C GLY A 114 33.51 6.98 -6.41
N GLU A 115 33.68 6.55 -7.66
CA GLU A 115 34.70 7.11 -8.57
C GLU A 115 34.43 8.59 -8.88
N VAL A 116 33.19 8.96 -9.17
CA VAL A 116 32.79 10.36 -9.41
C VAL A 116 33.01 11.21 -8.16
N ALA A 117 32.66 10.72 -6.98
CA ALA A 117 32.88 11.43 -5.73
C ALA A 117 34.38 11.68 -5.48
N GLN A 118 35.24 10.67 -5.75
CA GLN A 118 36.69 10.84 -5.66
C GLN A 118 37.21 11.83 -6.71
N ALA A 119 36.69 11.83 -7.93
CA ALA A 119 37.06 12.78 -8.95
C ALA A 119 36.71 14.23 -8.53
N ILE A 120 35.50 14.45 -8.01
CA ILE A 120 35.07 15.75 -7.47
C ILE A 120 35.95 16.16 -6.27
N GLU A 121 36.26 15.24 -5.37
CA GLU A 121 37.11 15.56 -4.21
C GLU A 121 38.54 15.94 -4.64
N ASN A 122 39.08 15.30 -5.67
CA ASN A 122 40.38 15.65 -6.25
C ASN A 122 40.33 16.99 -6.98
N GLU A 123 39.24 17.30 -7.68
CA GLU A 123 39.03 18.57 -8.36
C GLU A 123 38.91 19.73 -7.36
N MET A 124 38.13 19.56 -6.28
CA MET A 124 38.05 20.55 -5.19
C MET A 124 39.38 20.73 -4.43
N LYS A 125 40.19 19.67 -4.30
CA LYS A 125 41.55 19.79 -3.74
C LYS A 125 42.45 20.61 -4.65
N ASN A 126 42.32 20.46 -5.98
CA ASN A 126 43.06 21.26 -6.94
C ASN A 126 42.60 22.72 -6.98
N GLU A 127 41.29 23.00 -6.90
CA GLU A 127 40.75 24.37 -6.80
C GLU A 127 41.22 25.07 -5.51
N ARG A 128 41.23 24.38 -4.37
CA ARG A 128 41.74 24.94 -3.11
C ARG A 128 43.24 25.28 -3.14
N VAL A 129 44.02 24.62 -4.00
CA VAL A 129 45.43 24.96 -4.22
C VAL A 129 45.57 26.20 -5.11
N GLN A 130 44.63 26.44 -6.03
CA GLN A 130 44.57 27.68 -6.82
C GLN A 130 44.08 28.88 -5.99
N ASP A 131 43.07 28.69 -5.14
CA ASP A 131 42.56 29.74 -4.23
C ASP A 131 43.54 30.11 -3.11
N ALA A 132 44.54 29.26 -2.81
CA ALA A 132 45.58 29.56 -1.82
C ALA A 132 46.71 30.47 -2.36
N GLU A 133 46.78 30.69 -3.68
CA GLU A 133 47.74 31.62 -4.30
C GLU A 133 47.15 33.01 -4.59
N GLU A 134 45.83 33.21 -4.43
CA GLU A 134 45.18 34.52 -4.58
C GLU A 134 44.79 35.08 -3.21
N GLU A 135 45.60 36.00 -2.67
CA GLU A 135 45.24 36.82 -1.51
C GLU A 135 43.88 37.51 -1.73
N PRO A 136 42.99 37.56 -0.71
CA PRO A 136 41.65 38.05 -0.90
C PRO A 136 41.67 39.57 -0.96
N SER A 137 41.76 40.14 -2.16
CA SER A 137 41.13 41.43 -2.38
C SER A 137 39.62 41.23 -2.15
N LEU A 138 39.06 41.92 -1.16
CA LEU A 138 37.63 42.01 -0.89
C LEU A 138 36.90 42.56 -2.14
N ASP A 139 36.67 41.69 -3.12
CA ASP A 139 35.88 42.02 -4.29
C ASP A 139 34.42 41.79 -3.93
N PHE A 140 33.74 42.88 -3.55
CA PHE A 140 32.31 42.90 -3.30
C PHE A 140 31.50 42.30 -4.45
N LYS A 141 32.03 42.29 -5.69
CA LYS A 141 31.41 41.58 -6.81
C LYS A 141 31.35 40.07 -6.62
N HIS A 142 32.39 39.45 -6.06
CA HIS A 142 32.42 38.01 -5.87
C HIS A 142 31.41 37.57 -4.79
N GLN A 143 31.24 38.36 -3.72
CA GLN A 143 30.20 38.13 -2.73
C GLN A 143 28.79 38.37 -3.30
N LEU A 144 28.61 39.37 -4.17
CA LEU A 144 27.35 39.61 -4.86
C LEU A 144 27.01 38.45 -5.81
N ASP A 145 27.99 37.94 -6.56
CA ASP A 145 27.82 36.80 -7.48
C ASP A 145 27.47 35.51 -6.73
N ILE A 146 28.05 35.30 -5.53
CA ILE A 146 27.69 34.16 -4.67
C ILE A 146 26.25 34.31 -4.15
N LEU A 147 25.84 35.52 -3.77
CA LEU A 147 24.46 35.81 -3.36
C LEU A 147 23.47 35.64 -4.51
N ASP A 148 23.82 36.11 -5.71
CA ASP A 148 22.97 35.99 -6.90
C ASP A 148 22.85 34.53 -7.34
N ARG A 149 23.94 33.76 -7.32
CA ARG A 149 23.90 32.30 -7.54
C ARG A 149 23.05 31.57 -6.49
N LYS A 150 23.11 31.97 -5.22
CA LYS A 150 22.27 31.40 -4.16
C LYS A 150 20.81 31.81 -4.30
N LEU A 151 20.52 33.02 -4.78
CA LEU A 151 19.17 33.50 -5.04
C LEU A 151 18.55 32.78 -6.24
N VAL A 152 19.32 32.59 -7.32
CA VAL A 152 18.93 31.78 -8.48
C VAL A 152 18.71 30.33 -8.05
N GLY A 153 19.63 29.76 -7.28
CA GLY A 153 19.49 28.42 -6.70
C GLY A 153 18.23 28.29 -5.84
N ALA A 154 17.94 29.26 -4.97
CA ALA A 154 16.72 29.26 -4.16
C ALA A 154 15.46 29.34 -5.03
N SER A 155 15.46 30.13 -6.10
CA SER A 155 14.35 30.22 -7.05
C SER A 155 14.13 28.91 -7.82
N GLU A 156 15.20 28.23 -8.23
CA GLU A 156 15.13 26.91 -8.87
C GLU A 156 14.57 25.84 -7.93
N HIS A 157 14.98 25.87 -6.65
CA HIS A 157 14.46 24.96 -5.63
C HIS A 157 12.98 25.26 -5.33
N GLU A 158 12.58 26.52 -5.28
CA GLU A 158 11.17 26.93 -5.13
C GLU A 158 10.32 26.45 -6.31
N GLN A 159 10.79 26.62 -7.55
CA GLN A 159 10.09 26.12 -8.74
C GLN A 159 9.97 24.59 -8.74
N THR A 160 11.01 23.90 -8.29
CA THR A 160 11.03 22.43 -8.18
C THR A 160 10.04 21.97 -7.12
N LEU A 161 10.06 22.59 -5.93
CA LEU A 161 9.10 22.32 -4.87
C LEU A 161 7.66 22.57 -5.33
N SER A 162 7.41 23.68 -6.03
CA SER A 162 6.10 24.00 -6.61
C SER A 162 5.62 22.92 -7.60
N LYS A 163 6.51 22.42 -8.46
CA LYS A 163 6.19 21.32 -9.40
C LYS A 163 5.88 20.01 -8.65
N HIS A 164 6.64 19.68 -7.61
CA HIS A 164 6.41 18.48 -6.81
C HIS A 164 5.10 18.56 -6.02
N LEU A 165 4.81 19.69 -5.39
CA LEU A 165 3.55 19.93 -4.69
C LEU A 165 2.35 19.84 -5.63
N LYS A 166 2.45 20.43 -6.83
CA LYS A 166 1.43 20.29 -7.89
C LYS A 166 1.17 18.83 -8.25
N ARG A 167 2.25 18.06 -8.45
CA ARG A 167 2.15 16.64 -8.78
C ARG A 167 1.51 15.85 -7.65
N LEU A 168 1.90 16.10 -6.40
CA LEU A 168 1.35 15.42 -5.22
C LEU A 168 -0.14 15.70 -5.03
N ILE A 169 -0.57 16.96 -5.15
CA ILE A 169 -1.99 17.35 -5.07
C ILE A 169 -2.79 16.66 -6.18
N VAL A 170 -2.29 16.68 -7.42
CA VAL A 170 -2.94 16.00 -8.56
C VAL A 170 -3.04 14.49 -8.32
N THR A 171 -1.98 13.84 -7.82
CA THR A 171 -2.04 12.41 -7.52
C THR A 171 -2.97 12.08 -6.36
N SER A 172 -3.03 12.92 -5.32
CA SER A 172 -3.92 12.70 -4.18
C SER A 172 -5.39 12.80 -4.61
N LEU A 173 -5.73 13.83 -5.37
CA LEU A 173 -7.09 14.03 -5.90
C LEU A 173 -7.50 12.93 -6.89
N MET A 174 -6.56 12.39 -7.67
CA MET A 174 -6.83 11.25 -8.57
C MET A 174 -7.06 9.93 -7.84
N ILE A 175 -6.36 9.67 -6.73
CA ILE A 175 -6.58 8.48 -5.90
C ILE A 175 -8.00 8.47 -5.31
N GLU A 176 -8.59 9.65 -5.09
CA GLU A 176 -9.98 9.80 -4.63
C GLU A 176 -11.04 9.65 -5.74
N GLY A 177 -10.63 9.28 -6.97
CA GLY A 177 -11.55 8.95 -8.06
C GLY A 177 -12.11 10.14 -8.83
N TRP A 178 -11.47 11.31 -8.75
CA TRP A 178 -11.90 12.50 -9.48
C TRP A 178 -11.39 12.46 -10.93
N ASP A 179 -12.28 12.72 -11.89
CA ASP A 179 -11.93 12.81 -13.30
C ASP A 179 -11.14 14.09 -13.59
N ARG A 180 -9.99 13.94 -14.25
CA ARG A 180 -9.02 15.02 -14.56
C ARG A 180 -9.64 16.18 -15.34
N ASP A 181 -10.68 15.87 -16.13
CA ASP A 181 -11.33 16.83 -17.03
C ASP A 181 -12.55 17.51 -16.42
N SER A 182 -12.98 17.10 -15.22
CA SER A 182 -14.07 17.76 -14.50
C SER A 182 -13.70 19.20 -14.09
N THR A 183 -14.67 20.11 -14.19
CA THR A 183 -14.52 21.51 -13.75
C THR A 183 -14.25 21.58 -12.24
N GLU A 184 -14.90 20.70 -11.48
CA GLU A 184 -14.73 20.55 -10.04
C GLU A 184 -13.29 20.17 -9.66
N PHE A 185 -12.62 19.29 -10.44
CA PHE A 185 -11.21 18.95 -10.23
C PHE A 185 -10.27 20.14 -10.50
N LYS A 186 -10.52 20.93 -11.54
CA LYS A 186 -9.68 22.09 -11.88
C LYS A 186 -9.81 23.19 -10.84
N GLU A 187 -11.02 23.48 -10.38
CA GLU A 187 -11.27 24.47 -9.34
C GLU A 187 -10.77 23.99 -7.97
N GLY A 188 -11.06 22.74 -7.61
CA GLY A 188 -10.58 22.13 -6.35
C GLY A 188 -9.05 22.02 -6.28
N SER A 189 -8.39 21.63 -7.39
CA SER A 189 -6.93 21.58 -7.46
C SER A 189 -6.29 22.96 -7.34
N SER A 190 -6.88 23.99 -7.97
CA SER A 190 -6.44 25.38 -7.84
C SER A 190 -6.56 25.87 -6.39
N MET A 191 -7.68 25.60 -5.73
CA MET A 191 -7.90 25.98 -4.33
C MET A 191 -6.95 25.25 -3.37
N CYS A 192 -6.70 23.94 -3.57
CA CYS A 192 -5.74 23.19 -2.78
C CYS A 192 -4.31 23.71 -2.99
N MET A 193 -3.94 24.06 -4.22
CA MET A 193 -2.63 24.67 -4.52
C MET A 193 -2.47 26.02 -3.84
N GLN A 194 -3.49 26.88 -3.89
CA GLN A 194 -3.47 28.19 -3.21
C GLN A 194 -3.33 28.02 -1.71
N LEU A 195 -4.03 27.05 -1.12
CA LEU A 195 -3.90 26.74 0.30
C LEU A 195 -2.47 26.33 0.67
N VAL A 196 -1.87 25.42 -0.10
CA VAL A 196 -0.49 24.98 0.13
C VAL A 196 0.50 26.13 -0.03
N GLN A 197 0.32 26.99 -1.03
CA GLN A 197 1.15 28.19 -1.20
C GLN A 197 1.03 29.15 -0.01
N GLN A 198 -0.18 29.37 0.51
CA GLN A 198 -0.39 30.19 1.70
C GLN A 198 0.25 29.58 2.95
N LEU A 199 0.18 28.26 3.10
CA LEU A 199 0.83 27.54 4.20
C LEU A 199 2.36 27.62 4.13
N VAL A 200 2.95 27.44 2.94
CA VAL A 200 4.40 27.56 2.72
C VAL A 200 4.85 29.00 2.94
N GLN A 201 4.12 29.99 2.41
CA GLN A 201 4.44 31.40 2.62
C GLN A 201 4.39 31.77 4.11
N ALA A 202 3.35 31.33 4.83
CA ALA A 202 3.24 31.54 6.27
C ALA A 202 4.37 30.85 7.06
N ALA A 203 4.87 29.71 6.59
CA ALA A 203 6.04 29.07 7.20
C ALA A 203 7.33 29.87 6.95
N VAL A 204 7.56 30.36 5.74
CA VAL A 204 8.71 31.22 5.42
C VAL A 204 8.66 32.54 6.21
N ASP A 205 7.50 33.19 6.23
CA ASP A 205 7.28 34.44 6.95
C ASP A 205 7.43 34.24 8.47
N SER A 206 7.03 33.08 9.01
CA SER A 206 7.25 32.72 10.42
C SER A 206 8.73 32.57 10.79
N GLN A 207 9.58 32.14 9.85
CA GLN A 207 11.03 32.08 10.07
C GLN A 207 11.69 33.47 10.03
N ILE A 208 11.12 34.39 9.24
CA ILE A 208 11.62 35.78 9.14
C ILE A 208 11.21 36.60 10.38
N THR A 209 10.02 36.34 10.93
CA THR A 209 9.43 37.14 12.01
C THR A 209 9.53 36.51 13.40
N GLU A 210 10.08 35.29 13.50
CA GLU A 210 10.20 34.48 14.74
C GLU A 210 8.86 34.28 15.50
N GLN A 211 7.73 34.51 14.84
CA GLN A 211 6.39 34.34 15.39
C GLN A 211 5.59 33.30 14.60
N PRO A 212 4.85 32.40 15.28
CA PRO A 212 4.10 31.36 14.61
C PRO A 212 2.90 31.97 13.86
N GLN A 213 2.93 31.90 12.54
CA GLN A 213 1.89 32.45 11.68
C GLN A 213 0.83 31.39 11.35
N TRP A 214 -0.43 31.71 11.63
CA TRP A 214 -1.57 30.85 11.38
C TRP A 214 -2.31 31.29 10.13
N VAL A 215 -2.66 30.34 9.26
CA VAL A 215 -3.45 30.61 8.05
C VAL A 215 -4.93 30.39 8.38
N ASN A 216 -5.73 31.44 8.29
CA ASN A 216 -7.18 31.39 8.52
C ASN A 216 -7.89 30.93 7.24
N VAL A 217 -8.63 29.83 7.30
CA VAL A 217 -9.33 29.24 6.16
C VAL A 217 -10.78 28.91 6.53
N ARG A 218 -11.71 29.19 5.61
CA ARG A 218 -13.07 28.66 5.65
C ARG A 218 -13.14 27.52 4.64
N PRO A 219 -13.06 26.25 5.08
CA PRO A 219 -12.96 25.13 4.16
C PRO A 219 -14.29 24.87 3.46
N ASP A 220 -14.26 24.76 2.13
CA ASP A 220 -15.32 24.13 1.36
C ASP A 220 -15.21 22.58 1.47
N ALA A 221 -16.22 21.83 1.06
CA ALA A 221 -16.28 20.36 1.20
C ALA A 221 -15.04 19.65 0.61
N VAL A 222 -14.45 20.21 -0.43
CA VAL A 222 -13.22 19.72 -1.09
C VAL A 222 -11.97 20.02 -0.27
N LEU A 223 -11.85 21.27 0.20
CA LEU A 223 -10.75 21.72 1.06
C LEU A 223 -10.75 20.97 2.39
N GLN A 224 -11.92 20.67 2.94
CA GLN A 224 -12.05 19.95 4.22
C GLN A 224 -11.51 18.52 4.13
N LYS A 225 -11.74 17.82 3.00
CA LYS A 225 -11.15 16.51 2.75
C LYS A 225 -9.64 16.59 2.64
N PHE A 226 -9.12 17.57 1.89
CA PHE A 226 -7.69 17.78 1.74
C PHE A 226 -7.00 18.12 3.09
N ILE A 227 -7.62 18.97 3.91
CA ILE A 227 -7.15 19.29 5.28
C ILE A 227 -7.17 18.03 6.15
N THR A 228 -8.20 17.19 6.03
CA THR A 228 -8.28 15.92 6.77
C THR A 228 -7.15 14.97 6.38
N GLN A 229 -6.79 14.89 5.10
CA GLN A 229 -5.63 14.11 4.66
C GLN A 229 -4.31 14.65 5.23
N LEU A 230 -4.13 15.98 5.22
CA LEU A 230 -2.94 16.61 5.79
C LEU A 230 -2.84 16.42 7.31
N MET A 231 -3.98 16.39 8.02
CA MET A 231 -4.04 16.03 9.43
C MET A 231 -3.69 14.55 9.67
N LEU A 232 -4.24 13.63 8.88
CA LEU A 232 -3.94 12.19 8.97
C LEU A 232 -2.46 11.90 8.66
N GLY A 233 -1.86 12.68 7.77
CA GLY A 233 -0.43 12.66 7.46
C GLY A 233 0.46 13.36 8.50
N ASP A 234 -0.13 13.89 9.59
CA ASP A 234 0.57 14.57 10.68
C ASP A 234 1.39 15.80 10.23
N MET A 235 0.97 16.43 9.13
CA MET A 235 1.68 17.53 8.45
C MET A 235 1.27 18.92 8.93
N ILE A 236 0.08 19.05 9.52
CA ILE A 236 -0.49 20.33 9.95
C ILE A 236 -1.09 20.27 11.34
N TYR A 237 -1.05 21.40 12.04
CA TYR A 237 -1.89 21.69 13.19
C TYR A 237 -3.16 22.41 12.74
N VAL A 238 -4.29 22.01 13.31
CA VAL A 238 -5.60 22.61 13.05
C VAL A 238 -6.20 23.08 14.36
N GLU A 239 -6.56 24.35 14.43
CA GLU A 239 -7.30 24.96 15.54
C GLU A 239 -8.60 25.56 14.97
N GLU A 240 -9.75 25.25 15.59
CA GLU A 240 -11.03 25.81 15.16
C GLU A 240 -11.43 26.97 16.10
N VAL A 241 -11.53 28.18 15.55
CA VAL A 241 -11.89 29.38 16.30
C VAL A 241 -12.99 30.14 15.56
N ASN A 242 -14.18 30.24 16.16
CA ASN A 242 -15.33 30.99 15.63
C ASN A 242 -15.69 30.64 14.16
N GLU A 243 -15.90 29.35 13.86
CA GLU A 243 -16.24 28.83 12.52
C GLU A 243 -15.17 29.07 11.44
N VAL A 244 -13.95 29.41 11.84
CA VAL A 244 -12.77 29.53 10.96
C VAL A 244 -11.72 28.52 11.42
N GLN A 245 -11.23 27.72 10.48
CA GLN A 245 -10.13 26.80 10.73
C GLN A 245 -8.81 27.53 10.57
N ARG A 246 -7.99 27.52 11.61
CA ARG A 246 -6.61 28.00 11.62
C ARG A 246 -5.69 26.84 11.37
N LEU A 247 -4.94 26.92 10.27
CA LEU A 247 -4.01 25.88 9.85
C LEU A 247 -2.58 26.40 10.03
N ARG A 248 -1.71 25.52 10.52
CA ARG A 248 -0.27 25.78 10.61
C ARG A 248 0.50 24.54 10.20
N LEU A 249 1.56 24.70 9.41
CA LEU A 249 2.46 23.59 9.10
C LEU A 249 3.20 23.15 10.36
N ARG A 250 3.36 21.84 10.52
CA ARG A 250 4.14 21.30 11.62
C ARG A 250 5.62 21.63 11.40
N GLU A 251 6.28 22.05 12.46
CA GLU A 251 7.73 22.20 12.48
C GLU A 251 8.36 20.82 12.50
N TYR A 252 8.74 20.32 11.33
CA TYR A 252 9.73 19.25 11.24
C TYR A 252 11.08 19.93 11.43
N GLY A 253 11.67 19.74 12.62
CA GLY A 253 12.89 20.42 13.04
C GLY A 253 14.03 20.36 12.03
N LEU A 254 14.89 21.39 12.11
CA LEU A 254 16.23 21.45 11.49
C LEU A 254 17.06 20.18 11.75
#